data_AF-A0A5P1UZN9-F1
#
_entry.id   AF-A0A5P1UZN9-F1
#
_cell.length_a   1.000
_cell.length_b   1.000
_cell.length_c   1.000
_cell.angle_alpha   90.00
_cell.angle_beta   90.00
_cell.angle_gamma   90.00
#
_symmetry.space_group_name_H-M   'P 1'
#
loop_
_entity.id
_entity.type
_entity.pdbx_description
1 polymer ?
#
loop_
_entity_poly.entity_id
_entity_poly.type
_entity_poly.pdbx_seq_one_letter_code
_entity_poly.pdbx_strand_id
1 'polypeptide(L)'
;MGFKVPANWDWFFPYLKETFSGEGLTPEDLFIHSTTDLLKIYPNQKLLPLLLMERFLLERVEGNIFKKEILSLVLEREKVKGYLLKLSKEFNPKLLEFSLINIEENLFFYPLSWGGFNKLLFLLWKQEIPFLAVEIELGSLNDYHRFLEPPQRLDFSRFTLQTQERLKDYLPFEDLSLVEEIEEKFLAEGDFLLLADKKGPIPEDLFKDIKILIIKESPQEFLLVGKGDVNKLLERVEALFRKVGILSKEIWRVYQVEGASPLMYALSALEHARRLKTEQKVFFEGFTYHVLGDLYYEWEDLGKALKYYDLAEGFTKQPIELALSKGAIYYLLGEFDQAEEILKSHLCGCEKEDPALHYNLGLIYYQKEAYEKSRYHFYKAHLLEPKNTLFREALIKFLWDTGAYQELEEVFSGIDDLTPKEQLYLGKLYFYQKKYEQAFELLKRTLNLPERDGETLGFLAWLYVYFNKEKEVCDLLKEEAKKLLTEKEKKKLIEEFGIEFR
;
A
#
# COMPACT_ATOMS: atom_id res chain seq x y z
N MET A 1 -25.77 -28.98 -11.01
CA MET A 1 -24.81 -28.22 -10.16
C MET A 1 -25.48 -26.91 -9.83
N GLY A 2 -25.66 -26.61 -8.54
CA GLY A 2 -26.29 -25.35 -8.11
C GLY A 2 -25.41 -24.17 -8.51
N PHE A 3 -26.02 -23.13 -9.05
CA PHE A 3 -25.34 -21.85 -9.24
C PHE A 3 -24.89 -21.36 -7.87
N LYS A 4 -23.59 -21.21 -7.68
CA LYS A 4 -23.02 -20.63 -6.46
C LYS A 4 -22.71 -19.18 -6.76
N VAL A 5 -23.42 -18.28 -6.11
CA VAL A 5 -23.17 -16.84 -6.25
C VAL A 5 -21.78 -16.54 -5.67
N PRO A 6 -20.88 -15.86 -6.40
CA PRO A 6 -19.54 -15.55 -5.93
C PRO A 6 -19.55 -14.56 -4.76
N ALA A 7 -18.40 -14.40 -4.10
CA ALA A 7 -18.26 -13.46 -2.99
C ALA A 7 -18.66 -12.03 -3.40
N ASN A 8 -19.09 -11.21 -2.44
CA ASN A 8 -19.50 -9.81 -2.63
C ASN A 8 -20.72 -9.59 -3.53
N TRP A 9 -21.46 -10.64 -3.90
CA TRP A 9 -22.67 -10.49 -4.72
C TRP A 9 -23.77 -9.68 -4.01
N ASP A 10 -23.82 -9.81 -2.69
CA ASP A 10 -24.75 -9.14 -1.78
C ASP A 10 -24.57 -7.62 -1.82
N TRP A 11 -23.37 -7.14 -2.19
CA TRP A 11 -23.13 -5.73 -2.47
C TRP A 11 -24.07 -5.16 -3.56
N PHE A 12 -24.45 -5.98 -4.56
CA PHE A 12 -25.40 -5.57 -5.61
C PHE A 12 -26.86 -5.70 -5.19
N PHE A 13 -27.15 -6.39 -4.08
CA PHE A 13 -28.50 -6.74 -3.68
C PHE A 13 -29.45 -5.54 -3.51
N PRO A 14 -29.06 -4.43 -2.86
CA PRO A 14 -29.93 -3.26 -2.73
C PRO A 14 -30.40 -2.71 -4.08
N TYR A 15 -29.51 -2.65 -5.07
CA TYR A 15 -29.80 -2.15 -6.41
C TYR A 15 -30.68 -3.12 -7.19
N LEU A 16 -30.37 -4.43 -7.13
CA LEU A 16 -31.22 -5.46 -7.74
C LEU A 16 -32.63 -5.42 -7.17
N LYS A 17 -32.75 -5.29 -5.83
CA LYS A 17 -34.03 -5.21 -5.14
C LYS A 17 -34.85 -4.00 -5.61
N GLU A 18 -34.22 -2.85 -5.76
CA GLU A 18 -34.88 -1.65 -6.29
C GLU A 18 -35.30 -1.84 -7.75
N THR A 19 -34.38 -2.29 -8.61
CA THR A 19 -34.60 -2.47 -10.05
C THR A 19 -35.74 -3.45 -10.35
N PHE A 20 -35.86 -4.53 -9.59
CA PHE A 20 -36.85 -5.59 -9.82
C PHE A 20 -38.05 -5.53 -8.87
N SER A 21 -38.21 -4.45 -8.08
CA SER A 21 -39.32 -4.27 -7.12
C SER A 21 -39.43 -5.40 -6.09
N GLY A 22 -38.30 -5.87 -5.58
CA GLY A 22 -38.18 -6.98 -4.63
C GLY A 22 -38.47 -6.62 -3.16
N GLU A 23 -39.52 -5.86 -2.88
CA GLU A 23 -39.83 -5.42 -1.51
C GLU A 23 -39.98 -6.60 -0.53
N GLY A 24 -39.30 -6.49 0.62
CA GLY A 24 -39.27 -7.55 1.63
C GLY A 24 -38.54 -8.83 1.23
N LEU A 25 -37.72 -8.81 0.16
CA LEU A 25 -36.67 -9.79 -0.08
C LEU A 25 -35.37 -9.40 0.64
N THR A 26 -34.59 -10.42 0.94
CA THR A 26 -33.26 -10.44 1.56
C THR A 26 -32.28 -11.24 0.70
N PRO A 27 -30.96 -11.03 0.85
CA PRO A 27 -29.97 -11.82 0.12
C PRO A 27 -30.15 -13.34 0.30
N GLU A 28 -30.58 -13.76 1.49
CA GLU A 28 -30.84 -15.16 1.84
C GLU A 28 -32.05 -15.76 1.13
N ASP A 29 -32.85 -14.98 0.40
CA ASP A 29 -33.96 -15.55 -0.37
C ASP A 29 -33.50 -16.13 -1.73
N LEU A 30 -32.34 -15.71 -2.24
CA LEU A 30 -31.87 -16.08 -3.58
C LEU A 30 -31.14 -17.43 -3.62
N PHE A 31 -31.46 -18.23 -4.64
CA PHE A 31 -30.83 -19.52 -4.97
C PHE A 31 -30.89 -20.59 -3.87
N ILE A 32 -31.74 -20.42 -2.85
CA ILE A 32 -31.87 -21.37 -1.74
C ILE A 32 -32.86 -22.50 -2.06
N HIS A 33 -33.91 -22.19 -2.83
CA HIS A 33 -35.01 -23.11 -3.08
C HIS A 33 -35.04 -23.62 -4.52
N SER A 34 -35.53 -24.85 -4.69
CA SER A 34 -35.85 -25.35 -6.03
C SER A 34 -37.01 -24.54 -6.63
N THR A 35 -37.11 -24.48 -7.96
CA THR A 35 -38.23 -23.79 -8.64
C THR A 35 -39.59 -24.32 -8.14
N THR A 36 -39.69 -25.62 -7.85
CA THR A 36 -40.91 -26.24 -7.31
C THR A 36 -41.23 -25.83 -5.87
N ASP A 37 -40.22 -25.53 -5.06
CA ASP A 37 -40.40 -25.10 -3.68
C ASP A 37 -40.72 -23.60 -3.60
N LEU A 38 -40.13 -22.78 -4.48
CA LEU A 38 -40.43 -21.35 -4.58
C LEU A 38 -41.93 -21.08 -4.78
N LEU A 39 -42.60 -21.89 -5.62
CA LEU A 39 -44.05 -21.80 -5.86
C LEU A 39 -44.91 -22.07 -4.62
N LYS A 40 -44.37 -22.79 -3.64
CA LYS A 40 -45.09 -23.14 -2.40
C LYS A 40 -44.79 -22.16 -1.26
N ILE A 41 -43.58 -21.64 -1.22
CA ILE A 41 -43.05 -20.86 -0.09
C ILE A 41 -43.34 -19.37 -0.25
N TYR A 42 -43.21 -18.82 -1.47
CA TYR A 42 -43.33 -17.37 -1.68
C TYR A 42 -44.71 -17.00 -2.25
N PRO A 43 -45.34 -15.93 -1.72
CA PRO A 43 -46.55 -15.38 -2.34
C PRO A 43 -46.24 -14.84 -3.74
N ASN A 44 -47.22 -14.91 -4.65
CA ASN A 44 -47.06 -14.53 -6.06
C ASN A 44 -46.41 -13.15 -6.28
N GLN A 45 -46.64 -12.19 -5.37
CA GLN A 45 -46.09 -10.84 -5.45
C GLN A 45 -44.57 -10.77 -5.23
N LYS A 46 -43.98 -11.68 -4.44
CA LYS A 46 -42.53 -11.76 -4.20
C LYS A 46 -41.82 -12.69 -5.18
N LEU A 47 -42.56 -13.62 -5.77
CA LEU A 47 -42.01 -14.65 -6.65
C LEU A 47 -41.43 -14.09 -7.94
N LEU A 48 -42.14 -13.18 -8.62
CA LEU A 48 -41.66 -12.61 -9.88
C LEU A 48 -40.38 -11.77 -9.70
N PRO A 49 -40.29 -10.82 -8.75
CA PRO A 49 -39.05 -10.11 -8.46
C PRO A 49 -37.88 -11.05 -8.17
N LEU A 50 -38.10 -12.07 -7.32
CA LEU A 50 -37.08 -13.04 -6.95
C LEU A 50 -36.54 -13.79 -8.17
N LEU A 51 -37.43 -14.32 -9.02
CA LEU A 51 -37.04 -15.05 -10.24
C LEU A 51 -36.32 -14.14 -11.26
N LEU A 52 -36.71 -12.88 -11.38
CA LEU A 52 -36.03 -11.92 -12.24
C LEU A 52 -34.62 -11.60 -11.74
N MET A 53 -34.44 -11.41 -10.42
CA MET A 53 -33.13 -11.19 -9.81
C MET A 53 -32.21 -12.40 -10.00
N GLU A 54 -32.70 -13.61 -9.73
CA GLU A 54 -31.95 -14.85 -9.93
C GLU A 54 -31.56 -15.03 -11.40
N ARG A 55 -32.51 -14.81 -12.32
CA ARG A 55 -32.24 -14.91 -13.76
C ARG A 55 -31.21 -13.88 -14.22
N PHE A 56 -31.33 -12.65 -13.75
CA PHE A 56 -30.39 -11.57 -14.06
C PHE A 56 -28.97 -11.93 -13.59
N LEU A 57 -28.82 -12.43 -12.36
CA LEU A 57 -27.52 -12.89 -11.85
C LEU A 57 -26.97 -14.07 -12.65
N LEU A 58 -27.79 -15.07 -12.99
CA LEU A 58 -27.38 -16.21 -13.82
C LEU A 58 -26.84 -15.79 -15.20
N GLU A 59 -27.38 -14.75 -15.80
CA GLU A 59 -26.95 -14.25 -17.10
C GLU A 59 -25.68 -13.40 -17.04
N ARG A 60 -25.41 -12.80 -15.87
CA ARG A 60 -24.39 -11.76 -15.69
C ARG A 60 -23.25 -12.14 -14.75
N VAL A 61 -23.23 -13.37 -14.26
CA VAL A 61 -22.16 -13.89 -13.43
C VAL A 61 -21.58 -15.15 -14.07
N GLU A 62 -20.28 -15.18 -14.24
CA GLU A 62 -19.55 -16.35 -14.73
C GLU A 62 -18.37 -16.67 -13.80
N GLY A 63 -18.48 -17.73 -13.00
CA GLY A 63 -17.50 -18.02 -11.95
C GLY A 63 -17.47 -16.89 -10.91
N ASN A 64 -16.31 -16.29 -10.70
CA ASN A 64 -16.11 -15.13 -9.81
C ASN A 64 -16.23 -13.78 -10.54
N ILE A 65 -16.65 -13.76 -11.81
CA ILE A 65 -16.66 -12.56 -12.64
C ILE A 65 -18.10 -12.08 -12.83
N PHE A 66 -18.35 -10.85 -12.39
CA PHE A 66 -19.57 -10.10 -12.66
C PHE A 66 -19.42 -9.34 -13.98
N LYS A 67 -20.46 -9.30 -14.83
CA LYS A 67 -20.47 -8.46 -16.02
C LYS A 67 -20.79 -7.01 -15.67
N LYS A 68 -20.28 -6.06 -16.46
CA LYS A 68 -20.41 -4.61 -16.23
C LYS A 68 -21.83 -4.10 -16.04
N GLU A 69 -22.84 -4.75 -16.59
CA GLU A 69 -24.20 -4.23 -16.51
C GLU A 69 -24.81 -4.41 -15.13
N ILE A 70 -24.27 -5.30 -14.29
CA ILE A 70 -24.62 -5.33 -12.86
C ILE A 70 -24.07 -4.07 -12.17
N LEU A 71 -22.84 -3.67 -12.51
CA LEU A 71 -22.23 -2.43 -11.99
C LEU A 71 -22.97 -1.18 -12.49
N SER A 72 -23.54 -1.20 -13.70
CA SER A 72 -24.36 -0.09 -14.20
C SER A 72 -25.53 0.24 -13.27
N LEU A 73 -26.17 -0.77 -12.65
CA LEU A 73 -27.26 -0.55 -11.68
C LEU A 73 -26.80 0.25 -10.46
N VAL A 74 -25.53 0.07 -10.06
CA VAL A 74 -24.92 0.82 -8.95
C VAL A 74 -24.59 2.24 -9.40
N LEU A 75 -23.94 2.38 -10.56
CA LEU A 75 -23.48 3.66 -11.09
C LEU A 75 -24.64 4.60 -11.49
N GLU A 76 -25.82 4.07 -11.77
CA GLU A 76 -27.05 4.86 -11.96
C GLU A 76 -27.51 5.57 -10.67
N ARG A 77 -27.04 5.13 -9.50
CA ARG A 77 -27.46 5.65 -8.18
C ARG A 77 -26.36 6.44 -7.49
N GLU A 78 -25.12 5.97 -7.59
CA GLU A 78 -24.00 6.58 -6.90
C GLU A 78 -22.66 6.35 -7.61
N LYS A 79 -21.69 7.21 -7.27
CA LYS A 79 -20.31 6.99 -7.69
C LYS A 79 -19.66 5.96 -6.78
N VAL A 80 -18.82 5.11 -7.36
CA VAL A 80 -18.14 4.03 -6.63
C VAL A 80 -16.64 4.26 -6.67
N LYS A 81 -16.02 4.37 -5.49
CA LYS A 81 -14.56 4.32 -5.38
C LYS A 81 -14.06 2.90 -5.54
N GLY A 82 -13.02 2.72 -6.33
CA GLY A 82 -12.44 1.41 -6.61
C GLY A 82 -11.24 1.49 -7.53
N TYR A 83 -10.79 0.33 -8.00
CA TYR A 83 -9.65 0.22 -8.90
C TYR A 83 -10.10 -0.25 -10.27
N LEU A 84 -9.68 0.46 -11.31
CA LEU A 84 -9.58 -0.13 -12.65
C LEU A 84 -8.36 -1.05 -12.64
N LEU A 85 -8.56 -2.32 -12.94
CA LEU A 85 -7.52 -3.34 -12.99
C LEU A 85 -7.40 -3.87 -14.42
N LYS A 86 -6.34 -3.47 -15.11
CA LYS A 86 -5.97 -3.98 -16.43
C LYS A 86 -4.98 -5.11 -16.25
N LEU A 87 -5.33 -6.30 -16.72
CA LEU A 87 -4.48 -7.50 -16.67
C LEU A 87 -3.87 -7.77 -18.06
N SER A 88 -2.76 -8.51 -18.10
CA SER A 88 -2.20 -9.01 -19.36
C SER A 88 -3.22 -9.88 -20.12
N LYS A 89 -3.20 -9.81 -21.46
CA LYS A 89 -4.13 -10.56 -22.33
C LYS A 89 -4.03 -12.07 -22.20
N GLU A 90 -2.88 -12.55 -21.75
CA GLU A 90 -2.59 -13.98 -21.62
C GLU A 90 -3.09 -14.54 -20.28
N PHE A 91 -3.44 -13.69 -19.33
CA PHE A 91 -3.84 -14.11 -18.00
C PHE A 91 -5.33 -14.42 -17.94
N ASN A 92 -5.68 -15.62 -17.46
CA ASN A 92 -7.07 -15.99 -17.24
C ASN A 92 -7.55 -15.49 -15.86
N PRO A 93 -8.38 -14.43 -15.78
CA PRO A 93 -8.87 -13.87 -14.53
C PRO A 93 -9.71 -14.85 -13.70
N LYS A 94 -10.28 -15.90 -14.32
CA LYS A 94 -11.08 -16.92 -13.60
C LYS A 94 -10.23 -17.79 -12.67
N LEU A 95 -8.91 -17.74 -12.79
CA LEU A 95 -7.98 -18.40 -11.87
C LEU A 95 -7.84 -17.64 -10.54
N LEU A 96 -8.33 -16.40 -10.46
CA LEU A 96 -8.32 -15.63 -9.24
C LEU A 96 -9.47 -16.08 -8.32
N GLU A 97 -9.17 -16.26 -7.04
CA GLU A 97 -10.18 -16.47 -5.99
C GLU A 97 -10.95 -15.19 -5.65
N PHE A 98 -10.65 -14.09 -6.34
CA PHE A 98 -11.27 -12.78 -6.14
C PHE A 98 -12.46 -12.58 -7.05
N SER A 99 -13.51 -11.99 -6.48
CA SER A 99 -14.59 -11.41 -7.25
C SER A 99 -14.11 -10.20 -8.05
N LEU A 100 -14.46 -10.14 -9.33
CA LEU A 100 -14.09 -9.05 -10.25
C LEU A 100 -15.28 -8.62 -11.10
N ILE A 101 -15.36 -7.33 -11.43
CA ILE A 101 -16.37 -6.83 -12.37
C ILE A 101 -15.68 -6.61 -13.71
N ASN A 102 -16.00 -7.41 -14.72
CA ASN A 102 -15.46 -7.23 -16.06
C ASN A 102 -16.12 -6.07 -16.79
N ILE A 103 -15.32 -5.07 -17.20
CA ILE A 103 -15.77 -3.91 -17.99
C ILE A 103 -15.58 -4.17 -19.49
N GLU A 104 -14.37 -4.58 -19.87
CA GLU A 104 -13.94 -4.86 -21.24
C GLU A 104 -12.90 -5.98 -21.23
N GLU A 105 -12.40 -6.36 -22.41
CA GLU A 105 -11.39 -7.41 -22.54
C GLU A 105 -10.16 -7.09 -21.68
N ASN A 106 -9.88 -7.95 -20.70
CA ASN A 106 -8.79 -7.81 -19.72
C ASN A 106 -8.81 -6.54 -18.86
N LEU A 107 -9.96 -5.85 -18.78
CA LEU A 107 -10.16 -4.72 -17.91
C LEU A 107 -11.30 -4.98 -16.93
N PHE A 108 -10.98 -4.82 -15.64
CA PHE A 108 -11.87 -5.09 -14.53
C PHE A 108 -12.03 -3.86 -13.64
N PHE A 109 -13.09 -3.84 -12.86
CA PHE A 109 -13.29 -2.92 -11.76
C PHE A 109 -13.39 -3.67 -10.44
N TYR A 110 -12.73 -3.15 -9.42
CA TYR A 110 -12.75 -3.66 -8.05
C TYR A 110 -13.24 -2.57 -7.09
N PRO A 111 -14.48 -2.64 -6.58
CA PRO A 111 -14.97 -1.69 -5.58
C PRO A 111 -14.11 -1.70 -4.31
N LEU A 112 -13.71 -0.53 -3.82
CA LEU A 112 -12.90 -0.41 -2.60
C LEU A 112 -13.64 -0.94 -1.37
N SER A 113 -14.97 -0.84 -1.37
CA SER A 113 -15.87 -1.34 -0.32
C SER A 113 -15.80 -2.86 -0.12
N TRP A 114 -15.32 -3.62 -1.11
CA TRP A 114 -15.13 -5.07 -0.99
C TRP A 114 -13.94 -5.44 -0.10
N GLY A 115 -13.05 -4.48 0.21
CA GLY A 115 -11.84 -4.72 1.00
C GLY A 115 -10.87 -5.67 0.30
N GLY A 116 -9.78 -6.07 0.96
CA GLY A 116 -8.91 -7.16 0.47
C GLY A 116 -8.11 -6.93 -0.83
N PHE A 117 -8.25 -5.77 -1.49
CA PHE A 117 -7.57 -5.49 -2.78
C PHE A 117 -6.05 -5.62 -2.71
N ASN A 118 -5.42 -5.20 -1.59
CA ASN A 118 -3.96 -5.35 -1.41
C ASN A 118 -3.51 -6.81 -1.51
N LYS A 119 -4.33 -7.78 -1.09
CA LYS A 119 -4.02 -9.21 -1.24
C LYS A 119 -3.96 -9.62 -2.71
N LEU A 120 -4.85 -9.06 -3.54
CA LEU A 120 -4.83 -9.28 -4.99
C LEU A 120 -3.57 -8.67 -5.61
N LEU A 121 -3.20 -7.44 -5.25
CA LEU A 121 -1.97 -6.81 -5.74
C LEU A 121 -0.72 -7.60 -5.36
N PHE A 122 -0.61 -8.04 -4.10
CA PHE A 122 0.50 -8.87 -3.64
C PHE A 122 0.59 -10.19 -4.38
N LEU A 123 -0.55 -10.84 -4.66
CA LEU A 123 -0.61 -12.05 -5.48
C LEU A 123 -0.07 -11.80 -6.89
N LEU A 124 -0.50 -10.70 -7.53
CA LEU A 124 -0.08 -10.36 -8.89
C LEU A 124 1.41 -10.04 -8.97
N TRP A 125 1.94 -9.23 -8.04
CA TRP A 125 3.39 -8.95 -7.97
C TRP A 125 4.21 -10.21 -7.70
N LYS A 126 3.79 -11.04 -6.75
CA LYS A 126 4.47 -12.30 -6.41
C LYS A 126 4.54 -13.30 -7.56
N GLN A 127 3.50 -13.33 -8.40
CA GLN A 127 3.45 -14.20 -9.57
C GLN A 127 4.03 -13.54 -10.83
N GLU A 128 4.61 -12.33 -10.69
CA GLU A 128 5.16 -11.54 -11.79
C GLU A 128 4.14 -11.33 -12.93
N ILE A 129 2.85 -11.30 -12.61
CA ILE A 129 1.78 -11.09 -13.60
C ILE A 129 1.77 -9.60 -13.96
N PRO A 130 1.91 -9.21 -15.24
CA PRO A 130 1.83 -7.81 -15.63
C PRO A 130 0.41 -7.27 -15.44
N PHE A 131 0.29 -6.16 -14.71
CA PHE A 131 -0.97 -5.46 -14.51
C PHE A 131 -0.80 -3.95 -14.35
N LEU A 132 -1.91 -3.23 -14.46
CA LEU A 132 -2.05 -1.84 -14.05
C LEU A 132 -3.34 -1.70 -13.22
N ALA A 133 -3.21 -1.22 -11.99
CA ALA A 133 -4.29 -0.92 -11.06
C ALA A 133 -4.35 0.58 -10.79
N VAL A 134 -5.43 1.25 -11.21
CA VAL A 134 -5.62 2.69 -11.02
C VAL A 134 -6.83 2.95 -10.13
N GLU A 135 -6.61 3.57 -8.98
CA GLU A 135 -7.66 4.00 -8.08
C GLU A 135 -8.43 5.18 -8.69
N ILE A 136 -9.75 5.05 -8.76
CA ILE A 136 -10.65 6.08 -9.30
C ILE A 136 -11.94 6.17 -8.49
N GLU A 137 -12.65 7.28 -8.67
CA GLU A 137 -14.07 7.39 -8.35
C GLU A 137 -14.88 7.25 -9.64
N LEU A 138 -15.39 6.04 -9.90
CA LEU A 138 -16.12 5.72 -11.12
C LEU A 138 -17.57 6.19 -11.00
N GLY A 139 -18.00 7.08 -11.89
CA GLY A 139 -19.38 7.56 -11.96
C GLY A 139 -20.18 7.04 -13.15
N SER A 140 -19.52 6.51 -14.18
CA SER A 140 -20.15 5.92 -15.35
C SER A 140 -19.17 4.97 -16.04
N LEU A 141 -19.67 4.10 -16.91
CA LEU A 141 -18.84 3.23 -17.76
C LEU A 141 -18.39 3.93 -19.05
N ASN A 142 -18.38 5.26 -19.06
CA ASN A 142 -17.89 6.07 -20.18
C ASN A 142 -16.57 6.74 -19.78
N ASP A 143 -15.70 6.97 -20.75
CA ASP A 143 -14.47 7.78 -20.61
C ASP A 143 -13.49 7.31 -19.52
N TYR A 144 -13.55 6.05 -19.08
CA TYR A 144 -12.67 5.55 -18.03
C TYR A 144 -11.25 5.25 -18.56
N HIS A 145 -11.07 5.07 -19.87
CA HIS A 145 -9.77 4.80 -20.50
C HIS A 145 -8.74 5.91 -20.25
N ARG A 146 -9.19 7.17 -20.16
CA ARG A 146 -8.33 8.33 -19.88
C ARG A 146 -7.58 8.25 -18.54
N PHE A 147 -8.08 7.45 -17.59
CA PHE A 147 -7.45 7.28 -16.29
C PHE A 147 -6.30 6.26 -16.33
N LEU A 148 -6.24 5.41 -17.36
CA LEU A 148 -5.23 4.36 -17.48
C LEU A 148 -3.95 4.86 -18.16
N GLU A 149 -4.06 5.79 -19.11
CA GLU A 149 -2.93 6.20 -19.96
C GLU A 149 -1.78 6.87 -19.18
N PRO A 150 -2.01 7.87 -18.31
CA PRO A 150 -0.90 8.53 -17.62
C PRO A 150 -0.13 7.59 -16.67
N PRO A 151 -0.80 6.80 -15.79
CA PRO A 151 -0.08 5.82 -14.96
C PRO A 151 0.68 4.78 -15.76
N GLN A 152 0.11 4.31 -16.89
CA GLN A 152 0.79 3.36 -17.76
C GLN A 152 2.07 3.94 -18.36
N ARG A 153 2.03 5.21 -18.77
CA ARG A 153 3.20 5.92 -19.32
C ARG A 153 4.29 6.14 -18.28
N LEU A 154 3.91 6.49 -17.06
CA LEU A 154 4.81 6.65 -15.92
C LEU A 154 5.25 5.30 -15.30
N ASP A 155 5.13 4.20 -16.05
CA ASP A 155 5.53 2.84 -15.66
C ASP A 155 4.95 2.34 -14.33
N PHE A 156 3.77 2.80 -13.90
CA PHE A 156 3.11 2.25 -12.70
C PHE A 156 2.47 0.91 -12.98
N SER A 157 2.51 0.02 -11.98
CA SER A 157 1.61 -1.12 -11.85
C SER A 157 0.47 -0.83 -10.87
N ARG A 158 0.68 0.05 -9.88
CA ARG A 158 -0.36 0.54 -8.96
C ARG A 158 -0.30 2.06 -8.87
N PHE A 159 -1.43 2.71 -9.04
CA PHE A 159 -1.56 4.16 -9.00
C PHE A 159 -2.76 4.57 -8.16
N THR A 160 -2.51 5.21 -7.03
CA THR A 160 -3.56 5.64 -6.08
C THR A 160 -3.88 7.13 -6.24
N LEU A 161 -5.02 7.56 -5.69
CA LEU A 161 -5.33 8.99 -5.61
C LEU A 161 -4.28 9.75 -4.78
N GLN A 162 -3.74 9.10 -3.74
CA GLN A 162 -2.65 9.67 -2.94
C GLN A 162 -1.36 9.80 -3.75
N THR A 163 -1.04 8.81 -4.59
CA THR A 163 0.11 8.87 -5.50
C THR A 163 -0.06 10.01 -6.50
N GLN A 164 -1.26 10.16 -7.05
CA GLN A 164 -1.59 11.27 -7.93
C GLN A 164 -1.34 12.63 -7.26
N GLU A 165 -1.79 12.82 -6.01
CA GLU A 165 -1.55 14.06 -5.28
C GLU A 165 -0.05 14.29 -5.03
N ARG A 166 0.70 13.25 -4.60
CA ARG A 166 2.14 13.36 -4.39
C ARG A 166 2.91 13.69 -5.67
N LEU A 167 2.52 13.14 -6.81
CA LEU A 167 3.17 13.42 -8.09
C LEU A 167 3.00 14.86 -8.56
N LYS A 168 1.99 15.59 -8.06
CA LYS A 168 1.84 17.02 -8.35
C LYS A 168 2.99 17.86 -7.82
N ASP A 169 3.73 17.36 -6.82
CA ASP A 169 4.93 17.99 -6.28
C ASP A 169 6.16 17.84 -7.19
N TYR A 170 6.06 17.05 -8.27
CA TYR A 170 7.21 16.70 -9.14
C TYR A 170 6.97 16.94 -10.62
N LEU A 171 5.77 16.60 -11.11
CA LEU A 171 5.41 16.75 -12.51
C LEU A 171 5.04 18.20 -12.76
N PRO A 172 5.33 18.75 -13.96
CA PRO A 172 5.13 20.17 -14.25
C PRO A 172 3.63 20.53 -14.35
N PHE A 173 3.04 20.71 -13.15
CA PHE A 173 1.96 21.62 -12.77
C PHE A 173 0.53 21.08 -12.89
N GLU A 174 0.22 20.05 -12.09
CA GLU A 174 -1.11 19.44 -11.86
C GLU A 174 -1.72 18.65 -13.03
N ASP A 175 -1.13 18.71 -14.22
CA ASP A 175 -1.72 18.14 -15.43
C ASP A 175 -1.00 16.89 -15.94
N LEU A 176 -1.55 15.72 -15.62
CA LEU A 176 -1.09 14.43 -16.12
C LEU A 176 -1.23 14.28 -17.65
N SER A 177 -2.05 15.11 -18.32
CA SER A 177 -2.17 15.07 -19.78
C SER A 177 -0.91 15.58 -20.50
N LEU A 178 -0.11 16.42 -19.84
CA LEU A 178 1.16 16.91 -20.40
C LEU A 178 2.26 15.86 -20.42
N VAL A 179 2.13 14.79 -19.63
CA VAL A 179 3.11 13.69 -19.58
C VAL A 179 3.31 13.10 -20.98
N GLU A 180 2.22 12.89 -21.71
CA GLU A 180 2.23 12.38 -23.08
C GLU A 180 3.10 13.24 -23.99
N GLU A 181 2.85 14.55 -24.01
CA GLU A 181 3.55 15.49 -24.87
C GLU A 181 5.06 15.48 -24.56
N ILE A 182 5.42 15.48 -23.28
CA ILE A 182 6.82 15.50 -22.83
C ILE A 182 7.55 14.24 -23.28
N GLU A 183 6.97 13.07 -23.03
CA GLU A 183 7.59 11.80 -23.40
C GLU A 183 7.70 11.66 -24.92
N GLU A 184 6.65 11.96 -25.66
CA GLU A 184 6.65 11.86 -27.12
C GLU A 184 7.68 12.80 -27.76
N LYS A 185 7.77 14.07 -27.31
CA LYS A 185 8.75 15.02 -27.86
C LYS A 185 10.18 14.58 -27.57
N PHE A 186 10.47 14.11 -26.35
CA PHE A 186 11.79 13.60 -26.01
C PHE A 186 12.13 12.34 -26.82
N LEU A 187 11.19 11.39 -26.93
CA LEU A 187 11.39 10.14 -27.66
C LEU A 187 11.58 10.38 -29.16
N ALA A 188 10.84 11.31 -29.77
CA ALA A 188 10.86 11.58 -31.20
C ALA A 188 12.08 12.40 -31.66
N GLU A 189 12.37 13.54 -31.01
CA GLU A 189 13.41 14.46 -31.51
C GLU A 189 14.26 15.17 -30.42
N GLY A 190 13.97 14.97 -29.13
CA GLY A 190 14.74 15.58 -28.04
C GLY A 190 16.12 14.94 -27.84
N ASP A 191 17.14 15.79 -27.62
CA ASP A 191 18.49 15.36 -27.25
C ASP A 191 18.66 15.27 -25.72
N PHE A 192 17.85 16.03 -24.96
CA PHE A 192 17.82 15.96 -23.50
C PHE A 192 16.46 16.38 -22.92
N LEU A 193 16.17 15.87 -21.73
CA LEU A 193 15.12 16.31 -20.83
C LEU A 193 15.78 16.76 -19.52
N LEU A 194 15.46 17.97 -19.09
CA LEU A 194 16.01 18.59 -17.89
C LEU A 194 14.88 19.01 -16.97
N LEU A 195 15.00 18.66 -15.69
CA LEU A 195 14.16 19.12 -14.59
C LEU A 195 15.03 19.85 -13.57
N ALA A 196 14.57 20.97 -13.03
CA ALA A 196 15.36 21.75 -12.10
C ALA A 196 14.55 22.54 -11.08
N ASP A 197 15.11 22.66 -9.87
CA ASP A 197 14.68 23.60 -8.85
C ASP A 197 15.26 24.97 -9.15
N LYS A 198 14.45 26.00 -9.28
CA LYS A 198 14.89 27.37 -9.58
C LYS A 198 15.33 28.13 -8.34
N LYS A 199 16.29 29.04 -8.53
CA LYS A 199 16.62 30.12 -7.57
C LYS A 199 15.86 31.41 -7.88
N GLY A 200 15.42 31.60 -9.12
CA GLY A 200 14.77 32.82 -9.59
C GLY A 200 14.25 32.69 -11.03
N PRO A 201 13.84 33.79 -11.65
CA PRO A 201 13.37 33.81 -13.05
C PRO A 201 14.51 33.46 -14.02
N ILE A 202 14.17 32.81 -15.13
CA ILE A 202 15.13 32.36 -16.14
C ILE A 202 15.03 33.26 -17.38
N PRO A 203 16.10 33.99 -17.73
CA PRO A 203 16.13 34.80 -18.95
C PRO A 203 16.03 33.95 -20.23
N GLU A 204 15.12 34.32 -21.14
CA GLU A 204 14.89 33.57 -22.40
C GLU A 204 16.11 33.56 -23.33
N ASP A 205 16.96 34.57 -23.25
CA ASP A 205 18.12 34.73 -24.12
C ASP A 205 19.27 33.75 -23.85
N LEU A 206 19.17 32.97 -22.75
CA LEU A 206 20.14 31.95 -22.37
C LEU A 206 20.04 30.65 -23.20
N PHE A 207 18.95 30.47 -23.94
CA PHE A 207 18.69 29.26 -24.73
C PHE A 207 19.00 29.40 -26.22
N LYS A 208 19.69 30.47 -26.66
CA LYS A 208 19.91 30.81 -28.09
C LYS A 208 20.53 29.69 -28.94
N ASP A 209 21.36 28.83 -28.34
CA ASP A 209 22.05 27.73 -29.03
C ASP A 209 21.34 26.37 -28.90
N ILE A 210 20.15 26.35 -28.29
CA ILE A 210 19.34 25.16 -28.07
C ILE A 210 18.00 25.34 -28.78
N LYS A 211 17.57 24.36 -29.57
CA LYS A 211 16.18 24.32 -30.06
C LYS A 211 15.29 23.83 -28.92
N ILE A 212 14.46 24.72 -28.38
CA ILE A 212 13.46 24.39 -27.35
C ILE A 212 12.32 23.61 -28.01
N LEU A 213 12.00 22.43 -27.48
CA LEU A 213 10.85 21.62 -27.91
C LEU A 213 9.67 21.80 -26.96
N ILE A 214 9.94 21.73 -25.66
CA ILE A 214 8.98 22.01 -24.58
C ILE A 214 9.70 22.81 -23.51
N ILE A 215 9.06 23.86 -23.01
CA ILE A 215 9.47 24.57 -21.81
C ILE A 215 8.27 24.75 -20.90
N LYS A 216 8.42 24.43 -19.62
CA LYS A 216 7.41 24.64 -18.59
C LYS A 216 8.09 25.19 -17.34
N GLU A 217 7.46 26.16 -16.70
CA GLU A 217 8.01 26.85 -15.55
C GLU A 217 6.92 27.17 -14.52
N SER A 218 7.19 26.93 -13.24
CA SER A 218 6.41 27.42 -12.10
C SER A 218 7.27 28.36 -11.25
N PRO A 219 6.83 28.90 -10.10
CA PRO A 219 7.71 29.71 -9.27
C PRO A 219 8.99 28.99 -8.81
N GLN A 220 8.92 27.67 -8.58
CA GLN A 220 10.02 26.91 -7.97
C GLN A 220 10.68 25.90 -8.92
N GLU A 221 10.03 25.51 -10.01
CA GLU A 221 10.49 24.41 -10.84
C GLU A 221 10.57 24.79 -12.32
N PHE A 222 11.40 24.06 -13.05
CA PHE A 222 11.65 24.26 -14.46
C PHE A 222 11.79 22.92 -15.17
N LEU A 223 11.12 22.78 -16.32
CA LEU A 223 11.25 21.66 -17.24
C LEU A 223 11.63 22.15 -18.62
N LEU A 224 12.60 21.48 -19.25
CA LEU A 224 12.99 21.71 -20.63
C LEU A 224 13.22 20.38 -21.36
N VAL A 225 12.49 20.18 -22.46
CA VAL A 225 12.88 19.23 -23.50
C VAL A 225 13.55 20.03 -24.61
N GLY A 226 14.82 19.73 -24.87
CA GLY A 226 15.64 20.50 -25.80
C GLY A 226 16.37 19.62 -26.81
N LYS A 227 16.76 20.24 -27.92
CA LYS A 227 17.65 19.67 -28.93
C LYS A 227 18.92 20.54 -29.02
N GLY A 228 20.08 19.90 -28.88
CA GLY A 228 21.39 20.54 -28.75
C GLY A 228 22.23 19.95 -27.62
N ASP A 229 23.36 20.62 -27.32
CA ASP A 229 24.33 20.18 -26.32
C ASP A 229 23.95 20.68 -24.92
N VAL A 230 23.47 19.75 -24.08
CA VAL A 230 23.04 20.04 -22.71
C VAL A 230 24.18 20.53 -21.82
N ASN A 231 25.42 20.12 -22.06
CA ASN A 231 26.56 20.54 -21.24
C ASN A 231 26.86 22.03 -21.47
N LYS A 232 26.87 22.47 -22.73
CA LYS A 232 27.01 23.90 -23.08
C LYS A 232 25.85 24.74 -22.56
N LEU A 233 24.64 24.18 -22.50
CA LEU A 233 23.52 24.86 -21.85
C LEU A 233 23.81 25.04 -20.35
N LEU A 234 24.16 23.96 -19.65
CA LEU A 234 24.40 23.96 -18.21
C LEU A 234 25.49 24.95 -17.80
N GLU A 235 26.58 25.10 -18.56
CA GLU A 235 27.62 26.11 -18.31
C GLU A 235 27.06 27.54 -18.15
N ARG A 236 25.91 27.84 -18.75
CA ARG A 236 25.27 29.17 -18.70
C ARG A 236 24.16 29.27 -17.66
N VAL A 237 23.35 28.22 -17.52
CA VAL A 237 22.12 28.25 -16.72
C VAL A 237 22.24 27.61 -15.34
N GLU A 238 23.29 26.82 -15.09
CA GLU A 238 23.43 26.04 -13.85
C GLU A 238 23.37 26.93 -12.59
N ALA A 239 23.97 28.12 -12.63
CA ALA A 239 23.92 29.05 -11.50
C ALA A 239 22.50 29.48 -11.09
N LEU A 240 21.53 29.39 -12.00
CA LEU A 240 20.13 29.75 -11.79
C LEU A 240 19.32 28.68 -11.05
N PHE A 241 19.86 27.47 -10.93
CA PHE A 241 19.17 26.34 -10.32
C PHE A 241 19.71 26.02 -8.94
N ARG A 242 18.91 25.43 -8.05
CA ARG A 242 19.37 24.83 -6.78
C ARG A 242 19.79 23.40 -7.00
N LYS A 243 18.98 22.64 -7.75
CA LYS A 243 19.19 21.23 -8.10
C LYS A 243 18.73 20.98 -9.52
N VAL A 244 19.38 20.06 -10.22
CA VAL A 244 19.10 19.74 -11.63
C VAL A 244 19.18 18.23 -11.85
N GLY A 245 18.12 17.64 -12.39
CA GLY A 245 18.09 16.30 -12.95
C GLY A 245 18.14 16.34 -14.47
N ILE A 246 19.00 15.53 -15.09
CA ILE A 246 19.14 15.50 -16.54
C ILE A 246 19.05 14.06 -17.06
N LEU A 247 18.26 13.86 -18.11
CA LEU A 247 18.30 12.69 -18.97
C LEU A 247 18.71 13.11 -20.39
N SER A 248 19.88 12.66 -20.86
CA SER A 248 20.26 12.83 -22.27
C SER A 248 19.79 11.65 -23.12
N LYS A 249 19.69 11.85 -24.43
CA LYS A 249 19.33 10.79 -25.39
C LYS A 249 20.36 9.65 -25.41
N GLU A 250 21.62 9.97 -25.16
CA GLU A 250 22.70 8.99 -25.06
C GLU A 250 22.54 8.12 -23.82
N ILE A 251 22.26 8.74 -22.66
CA ILE A 251 21.97 8.03 -21.41
C ILE A 251 20.72 7.17 -21.57
N TRP A 252 19.65 7.72 -22.15
CA TRP A 252 18.42 6.97 -22.42
C TRP A 252 18.68 5.70 -23.23
N ARG A 253 19.54 5.75 -24.26
CA ARG A 253 19.87 4.55 -25.06
C ARG A 253 20.59 3.46 -24.27
N VAL A 254 21.33 3.82 -23.22
CA VAL A 254 22.08 2.89 -22.37
C VAL A 254 21.20 2.30 -21.28
N TYR A 255 20.37 3.13 -20.65
CA TYR A 255 19.62 2.77 -19.45
C TYR A 255 18.13 2.48 -19.71
N GLN A 256 17.58 2.66 -20.91
CA GLN A 256 16.16 2.34 -21.11
C GLN A 256 15.89 0.84 -20.88
N VAL A 257 14.78 0.55 -20.21
CA VAL A 257 14.22 -0.79 -20.06
C VAL A 257 12.78 -0.81 -20.55
N GLU A 258 12.20 -2.00 -20.70
CA GLU A 258 10.80 -2.12 -21.10
C GLU A 258 9.88 -1.35 -20.12
N GLY A 259 8.96 -0.57 -20.68
CA GLY A 259 8.03 0.28 -19.94
C GLY A 259 8.64 1.54 -19.34
N ALA A 260 9.94 1.80 -19.47
CA ALA A 260 10.58 2.96 -18.86
C ALA A 260 9.97 4.30 -19.34
N SER A 261 9.89 5.25 -18.41
CA SER A 261 9.46 6.63 -18.66
C SER A 261 10.67 7.57 -18.66
N PRO A 262 10.95 8.30 -19.75
CA PRO A 262 11.99 9.34 -19.76
C PRO A 262 11.76 10.41 -18.69
N LEU A 263 10.49 10.74 -18.43
CA LEU A 263 10.12 11.73 -17.43
C LEU A 263 10.44 11.22 -16.02
N MET A 264 10.12 9.97 -15.71
CA MET A 264 10.49 9.35 -14.43
C MET A 264 12.00 9.26 -14.24
N TYR A 265 12.77 9.08 -15.31
CA TYR A 265 14.24 9.08 -15.24
C TYR A 265 14.78 10.48 -14.96
N ALA A 266 14.29 11.51 -15.64
CA ALA A 266 14.68 12.89 -15.33
C ALA A 266 14.27 13.29 -13.90
N LEU A 267 13.08 12.87 -13.45
CA LEU A 267 12.54 13.14 -12.12
C LEU A 267 13.38 12.47 -11.04
N SER A 268 13.69 11.18 -11.20
CA SER A 268 14.57 10.47 -10.27
C SER A 268 15.99 11.04 -10.26
N ALA A 269 16.49 11.54 -11.39
CA ALA A 269 17.77 12.26 -11.42
C ALA A 269 17.70 13.58 -10.64
N LEU A 270 16.60 14.32 -10.72
CA LEU A 270 16.40 15.53 -9.92
C LEU A 270 16.34 15.18 -8.44
N GLU A 271 15.63 14.12 -8.08
CA GLU A 271 15.57 13.67 -6.68
C GLU A 271 16.89 13.15 -6.15
N HIS A 272 17.65 12.47 -7.01
CA HIS A 272 19.00 12.09 -6.68
C HIS A 272 19.84 13.35 -6.37
N ALA A 273 19.75 14.38 -7.21
CA ALA A 273 20.41 15.66 -6.93
C ALA A 273 19.93 16.29 -5.61
N ARG A 274 18.61 16.32 -5.34
CA ARG A 274 18.01 16.86 -4.10
C ARG A 274 18.55 16.19 -2.84
N ARG A 275 18.80 14.87 -2.90
CA ARG A 275 19.35 14.07 -1.78
C ARG A 275 20.86 14.28 -1.55
N LEU A 276 21.60 14.77 -2.56
CA LEU A 276 23.03 15.05 -2.43
C LEU A 276 23.28 16.40 -1.73
N LYS A 277 24.30 16.47 -0.86
CA LYS A 277 24.63 17.72 -0.14
C LYS A 277 25.44 18.70 -0.99
N THR A 278 26.40 18.18 -1.74
CA THR A 278 27.38 18.97 -2.49
C THR A 278 26.97 19.15 -3.94
N GLU A 279 26.46 18.09 -4.57
CA GLU A 279 26.23 18.13 -6.00
C GLU A 279 24.94 18.83 -6.38
N GLN A 280 25.07 19.76 -7.31
CA GLN A 280 23.98 20.58 -7.82
C GLN A 280 23.22 19.87 -8.94
N LYS A 281 23.89 19.04 -9.72
CA LYS A 281 23.30 18.35 -10.87
C LYS A 281 23.60 16.87 -10.86
N VAL A 282 22.65 16.09 -11.35
CA VAL A 282 22.80 14.66 -11.58
C VAL A 282 22.29 14.36 -12.99
N PHE A 283 23.13 13.73 -13.79
CA PHE A 283 22.69 13.01 -14.98
C PHE A 283 22.20 11.64 -14.54
N PHE A 284 21.11 11.14 -15.13
CA PHE A 284 20.63 9.79 -14.82
C PHE A 284 21.77 8.78 -15.03
N GLU A 285 22.00 7.95 -14.02
CA GLU A 285 23.08 6.98 -13.97
C GLU A 285 22.63 5.73 -13.20
N GLY A 286 23.48 4.71 -13.13
CA GLY A 286 23.15 3.44 -12.50
C GLY A 286 22.61 3.55 -11.07
N PHE A 287 23.18 4.43 -10.24
CA PHE A 287 22.67 4.65 -8.88
C PHE A 287 21.29 5.33 -8.87
N THR A 288 20.94 6.11 -9.88
CA THR A 288 19.64 6.80 -9.96
C THR A 288 18.46 5.82 -10.04
N TYR A 289 18.68 4.56 -10.47
CA TYR A 289 17.66 3.52 -10.33
C TYR A 289 17.27 3.23 -8.89
N HIS A 290 18.21 3.31 -7.94
CA HIS A 290 17.89 3.17 -6.52
C HIS A 290 16.89 4.26 -6.12
N VAL A 291 17.21 5.51 -6.46
CA VAL A 291 16.32 6.65 -6.17
C VAL A 291 14.96 6.50 -6.85
N LEU A 292 14.93 5.99 -8.09
CA LEU A 292 13.67 5.69 -8.76
C LEU A 292 12.87 4.60 -8.05
N GLY A 293 13.54 3.53 -7.58
CA GLY A 293 12.91 2.49 -6.77
C GLY A 293 12.36 3.02 -5.45
N ASP A 294 13.08 3.93 -4.77
CA ASP A 294 12.61 4.58 -3.54
C ASP A 294 11.33 5.37 -3.80
N LEU A 295 11.26 6.10 -4.92
CA LEU A 295 10.06 6.87 -5.28
C LEU A 295 8.86 5.94 -5.50
N TYR A 296 9.02 4.85 -6.25
CA TYR A 296 7.93 3.86 -6.39
C TYR A 296 7.56 3.19 -5.06
N TYR A 297 8.54 2.93 -4.20
CA TYR A 297 8.29 2.38 -2.87
C TYR A 297 7.48 3.36 -2.00
N GLU A 298 7.84 4.64 -2.02
CA GLU A 298 7.12 5.71 -1.33
C GLU A 298 5.68 5.85 -1.88
N TRP A 299 5.50 5.70 -3.19
CA TRP A 299 4.18 5.64 -3.86
C TRP A 299 3.50 4.27 -3.75
N GLU A 300 4.09 3.37 -2.95
CA GLU A 300 3.55 2.07 -2.59
C GLU A 300 3.27 1.14 -3.81
N ASP A 301 4.04 1.32 -4.89
CA ASP A 301 4.13 0.39 -6.01
C ASP A 301 5.32 -0.54 -5.79
N LEU A 302 5.07 -1.62 -5.04
CA LEU A 302 6.11 -2.55 -4.59
C LEU A 302 6.78 -3.30 -5.76
N GLY A 303 6.02 -3.62 -6.81
CA GLY A 303 6.54 -4.33 -7.97
C GLY A 303 7.51 -3.47 -8.77
N LYS A 304 7.18 -2.20 -9.01
CA LYS A 304 8.09 -1.28 -9.71
C LYS A 304 9.28 -0.89 -8.85
N ALA A 305 9.10 -0.74 -7.54
CA ALA A 305 10.21 -0.55 -6.61
C ALA A 305 11.24 -1.68 -6.73
N LEU A 306 10.83 -2.96 -6.62
CA LEU A 306 11.71 -4.12 -6.78
C LEU A 306 12.41 -4.13 -8.15
N LYS A 307 11.66 -3.95 -9.25
CA LYS A 307 12.22 -3.88 -10.60
C LYS A 307 13.39 -2.89 -10.67
N TYR A 308 13.21 -1.68 -10.16
CA TYR A 308 14.23 -0.63 -10.25
C TYR A 308 15.38 -0.84 -9.26
N TYR A 309 15.13 -1.40 -8.08
CA TYR A 309 16.19 -1.81 -7.16
C TYR A 309 17.10 -2.89 -7.78
N ASP A 310 16.53 -3.90 -8.43
CA ASP A 310 17.30 -4.97 -9.10
C ASP A 310 18.14 -4.42 -10.26
N LEU A 311 17.59 -3.46 -11.02
CA LEU A 311 18.37 -2.75 -12.03
C LEU A 311 19.54 -1.98 -11.42
N ALA A 312 19.34 -1.29 -10.30
CA ALA A 312 20.36 -0.49 -9.63
C ALA A 312 21.58 -1.33 -9.20
N GLU A 313 21.35 -2.55 -8.69
CA GLU A 313 22.41 -3.50 -8.29
C GLU A 313 23.30 -3.93 -9.47
N GLY A 314 22.75 -3.95 -10.69
CA GLY A 314 23.49 -4.30 -11.90
C GLY A 314 24.53 -3.27 -12.33
N PHE A 315 24.43 -2.02 -11.85
CA PHE A 315 25.31 -0.93 -12.29
C PHE A 315 26.29 -0.45 -11.22
N THR A 316 25.86 -0.37 -9.96
CA THR A 316 26.69 0.17 -8.88
C THR A 316 26.54 -0.66 -7.61
N LYS A 317 27.58 -0.68 -6.77
CA LYS A 317 27.46 -1.27 -5.42
C LYS A 317 26.48 -0.40 -4.63
N GLN A 318 25.40 -1.01 -4.20
CA GLN A 318 24.33 -0.34 -3.48
C GLN A 318 24.60 -0.30 -1.97
N PRO A 319 24.08 0.70 -1.26
CA PRO A 319 24.25 0.82 0.17
C PRO A 319 23.26 -0.12 0.88
N ILE A 320 23.46 -0.35 2.17
CA ILE A 320 22.70 -1.33 2.96
C ILE A 320 21.20 -1.02 3.00
N GLU A 321 20.84 0.26 2.86
CA GLU A 321 19.47 0.76 2.79
C GLU A 321 18.69 0.10 1.66
N LEU A 322 19.31 -0.23 0.53
CA LEU A 322 18.64 -0.95 -0.54
C LEU A 322 18.22 -2.36 -0.11
N ALA A 323 19.12 -3.08 0.56
CA ALA A 323 18.85 -4.41 1.07
C ALA A 323 17.74 -4.37 2.14
N LEU A 324 17.72 -3.33 2.98
CA LEU A 324 16.64 -3.08 3.94
C LEU A 324 15.30 -2.85 3.23
N SER A 325 15.27 -2.01 2.19
CA SER A 325 14.07 -1.73 1.38
C SER A 325 13.56 -2.98 0.67
N LYS A 326 14.42 -3.72 -0.03
CA LYS A 326 14.05 -5.00 -0.68
C LYS A 326 13.55 -6.02 0.35
N GLY A 327 14.25 -6.17 1.47
CA GLY A 327 13.85 -7.06 2.56
C GLY A 327 12.47 -6.72 3.13
N ALA A 328 12.15 -5.43 3.28
CA ALA A 328 10.83 -4.97 3.69
C ALA A 328 9.75 -5.30 2.66
N ILE A 329 10.03 -5.13 1.35
CA ILE A 329 9.09 -5.49 0.29
C ILE A 329 8.84 -7.01 0.28
N TYR A 330 9.89 -7.83 0.28
CA TYR A 330 9.72 -9.28 0.33
C TYR A 330 8.96 -9.73 1.58
N TYR A 331 9.19 -9.10 2.73
CA TYR A 331 8.40 -9.33 3.93
C TYR A 331 6.91 -9.02 3.72
N LEU A 332 6.57 -7.89 3.10
CA LEU A 332 5.18 -7.52 2.79
C LEU A 332 4.51 -8.48 1.80
N LEU A 333 5.27 -9.01 0.84
CA LEU A 333 4.82 -10.02 -0.12
C LEU A 333 4.74 -11.44 0.49
N GLY A 334 5.14 -11.61 1.76
CA GLY A 334 5.19 -12.91 2.44
C GLY A 334 6.31 -13.82 1.94
N GLU A 335 7.31 -13.28 1.24
CA GLU A 335 8.49 -13.98 0.73
C GLU A 335 9.63 -13.94 1.75
N PHE A 336 9.35 -14.53 2.92
CA PHE A 336 10.22 -14.45 4.08
C PHE A 336 11.61 -15.05 3.87
N ASP A 337 11.75 -16.06 3.00
CA ASP A 337 13.05 -16.68 2.70
C ASP A 337 13.95 -15.74 1.88
N GLN A 338 13.41 -15.07 0.86
CA GLN A 338 14.15 -14.08 0.08
C GLN A 338 14.50 -12.85 0.93
N ALA A 339 13.56 -12.40 1.77
CA ALA A 339 13.82 -11.33 2.73
C ALA A 339 14.96 -11.70 3.70
N GLU A 340 14.96 -12.93 4.23
CA GLU A 340 16.01 -13.43 5.12
C GLU A 340 17.37 -13.49 4.41
N GLU A 341 17.42 -14.03 3.19
CA GLU A 341 18.65 -14.21 2.42
C GLU A 341 19.34 -12.87 2.12
N ILE A 342 18.58 -11.88 1.63
CA ILE A 342 19.10 -10.56 1.29
C ILE A 342 19.65 -9.84 2.51
N LEU A 343 18.92 -9.85 3.63
CA LEU A 343 19.36 -9.16 4.84
C LEU A 343 20.56 -9.85 5.50
N LYS A 344 20.62 -11.19 5.46
CA LYS A 344 21.75 -11.95 6.00
C LYS A 344 23.04 -11.76 5.23
N SER A 345 22.97 -11.59 3.91
CA SER A 345 24.19 -11.36 3.10
C SER A 345 24.93 -10.07 3.50
N HIS A 346 24.26 -9.18 4.25
CA HIS A 346 24.80 -7.93 4.78
C HIS A 346 25.21 -8.02 6.27
N LEU A 347 25.05 -9.17 6.93
CA LEU A 347 25.58 -9.42 8.27
C LEU A 347 27.04 -9.91 8.21
N CYS A 348 27.93 -9.05 7.72
CA CYS A 348 29.36 -9.33 7.67
C CYS A 348 30.09 -8.79 8.91
N GLY A 349 30.85 -9.62 9.62
CA GLY A 349 31.60 -9.23 10.82
C GLY A 349 32.74 -8.21 10.60
N CYS A 350 32.99 -7.80 9.36
CA CYS A 350 33.98 -6.79 9.00
C CYS A 350 33.42 -5.35 9.00
N GLU A 351 32.10 -5.19 9.00
CA GLU A 351 31.43 -3.89 9.02
C GLU A 351 30.67 -3.69 10.33
N LYS A 352 30.38 -2.44 10.69
CA LYS A 352 29.53 -2.15 11.86
C LYS A 352 28.12 -2.65 11.55
N GLU A 353 27.62 -3.56 12.38
CA GLU A 353 26.25 -4.08 12.23
C GLU A 353 25.22 -2.94 12.29
N ASP A 354 24.32 -2.92 11.30
CA ASP A 354 23.18 -2.00 11.27
C ASP A 354 22.03 -2.58 12.13
N PRO A 355 21.50 -1.84 13.12
CA PRO A 355 20.43 -2.34 13.96
C PRO A 355 19.12 -2.60 13.19
N ALA A 356 18.87 -1.90 12.07
CA ALA A 356 17.69 -2.12 11.24
C ALA A 356 17.71 -3.49 10.54
N LEU A 357 18.88 -4.03 10.20
CA LEU A 357 19.00 -5.41 9.69
C LEU A 357 18.50 -6.40 10.74
N HIS A 358 18.93 -6.23 11.98
CA HIS A 358 18.51 -7.09 13.09
C HIS A 358 17.02 -6.92 13.38
N TYR A 359 16.48 -5.71 13.38
CA TYR A 359 15.05 -5.47 13.54
C TYR A 359 14.22 -6.19 12.46
N ASN A 360 14.59 -6.04 11.18
CA ASN A 360 13.87 -6.67 10.07
C ASN A 360 14.00 -8.20 10.09
N LEU A 361 15.17 -8.75 10.40
CA LEU A 361 15.35 -10.20 10.60
C LEU A 361 14.54 -10.72 11.79
N GLY A 362 14.41 -9.94 12.86
CA GLY A 362 13.53 -10.24 13.99
C GLY A 362 12.08 -10.41 13.54
N LEU A 363 11.56 -9.45 12.78
CA LEU A 363 10.21 -9.52 12.20
C LEU A 363 10.04 -10.75 11.29
N ILE A 364 11.00 -11.01 10.41
CA ILE A 364 10.96 -12.16 9.49
C ILE A 364 10.92 -13.47 10.28
N TYR A 365 11.79 -13.64 11.28
CA TYR A 365 11.80 -14.85 12.09
C TYR A 365 10.57 -15.00 12.96
N TYR A 366 9.98 -13.90 13.43
CA TYR A 366 8.70 -13.93 14.13
C TYR A 366 7.58 -14.48 13.23
N GLN A 367 7.48 -14.00 11.98
CA GLN A 367 6.49 -14.52 11.02
C GLN A 367 6.74 -15.99 10.65
N LYS A 368 7.99 -16.42 10.61
CA LYS A 368 8.38 -17.82 10.41
C LYS A 368 8.21 -18.69 11.67
N GLU A 369 7.68 -18.13 12.76
CA GLU A 369 7.54 -18.78 14.08
C GLU A 369 8.87 -19.30 14.67
N ALA A 370 10.01 -18.78 14.20
CA ALA A 370 11.35 -19.10 14.68
C ALA A 370 11.73 -18.21 15.88
N TYR A 371 10.99 -18.34 16.98
CA TYR A 371 11.00 -17.38 18.09
C TYR A 371 12.37 -17.17 18.73
N GLU A 372 13.23 -18.18 18.86
CA GLU A 372 14.58 -18.00 19.43
C GLU A 372 15.47 -17.11 18.54
N LYS A 373 15.37 -17.26 17.22
CA LYS A 373 16.10 -16.39 16.28
C LYS A 373 15.53 -14.98 16.30
N SER A 374 14.21 -14.88 16.31
CA SER A 374 13.50 -13.60 16.44
C SER A 374 13.94 -12.84 17.70
N ARG A 375 13.98 -13.54 18.84
CA ARG A 375 14.45 -13.02 20.12
C ARG A 375 15.87 -12.49 20.04
N TYR A 376 16.80 -13.30 19.51
CA TYR A 376 18.19 -12.86 19.32
C TYR A 376 18.27 -11.56 18.51
N HIS A 377 17.56 -11.50 17.38
CA HIS A 377 17.60 -10.36 16.48
C HIS A 377 16.95 -9.10 17.07
N PHE A 378 15.80 -9.20 17.75
CA PHE A 378 15.21 -8.04 18.43
C PHE A 378 16.07 -7.50 19.57
N TYR A 379 16.62 -8.38 20.41
CA TYR A 379 17.57 -7.96 21.45
C TYR A 379 18.79 -7.29 20.86
N LYS A 380 19.33 -7.86 19.78
CA LYS A 380 20.51 -7.31 19.12
C LYS A 380 20.24 -5.90 18.54
N ALA A 381 19.09 -5.69 17.89
CA ALA A 381 18.69 -4.37 17.40
C ALA A 381 18.58 -3.34 18.55
N HIS A 382 17.91 -3.73 19.63
CA HIS A 382 17.77 -2.88 20.83
C HIS A 382 19.11 -2.57 21.49
N LEU A 383 20.01 -3.54 21.62
CA LEU A 383 21.34 -3.34 22.23
C LEU A 383 22.25 -2.44 21.37
N LEU A 384 22.16 -2.55 20.05
CA LEU A 384 22.90 -1.70 19.12
C LEU A 384 22.42 -0.25 19.14
N GLU A 385 21.12 -0.01 19.38
CA GLU A 385 20.56 1.34 19.52
C GLU A 385 19.52 1.45 20.66
N PRO A 386 19.95 1.51 21.94
CA PRO A 386 19.04 1.41 23.10
C PRO A 386 18.03 2.54 23.25
N LYS A 387 18.30 3.69 22.63
CA LYS A 387 17.42 4.87 22.65
C LYS A 387 16.38 4.86 21.53
N ASN A 388 16.48 3.94 20.58
CA ASN A 388 15.52 3.84 19.49
C ASN A 388 14.24 3.16 19.98
N THR A 389 13.18 3.95 20.11
CA THR A 389 11.88 3.48 20.62
C THR A 389 11.25 2.43 19.70
N LEU A 390 11.49 2.48 18.39
CA LEU A 390 10.96 1.48 17.46
C LEU A 390 11.48 0.08 17.78
N PHE A 391 12.79 -0.06 17.98
CA PHE A 391 13.39 -1.37 18.28
C PHE A 391 13.02 -1.86 19.68
N ARG A 392 12.91 -0.95 20.64
CA ARG A 392 12.47 -1.26 22.00
C ARG A 392 11.01 -1.72 22.03
N GLU A 393 10.10 -1.01 21.36
CA GLU A 393 8.69 -1.38 21.24
C GLU A 393 8.51 -2.72 20.52
N ALA A 394 9.32 -2.99 19.50
CA ALA A 394 9.30 -4.27 18.79
C ALA A 394 9.71 -5.44 19.70
N LEU A 395 10.77 -5.26 20.49
CA LEU A 395 11.19 -6.24 21.50
C LEU A 395 10.09 -6.44 22.56
N ILE A 396 9.52 -5.36 23.10
CA ILE A 396 8.44 -5.41 24.09
C ILE A 396 7.24 -6.19 23.54
N LYS A 397 6.79 -5.86 22.32
CA LYS A 397 5.71 -6.58 21.66
C LYS A 397 6.04 -8.06 21.45
N PHE A 398 7.25 -8.37 20.99
CA PHE A 398 7.70 -9.74 20.80
C PHE A 398 7.66 -10.54 22.11
N LEU A 399 8.20 -9.99 23.20
CA LEU A 399 8.21 -10.63 24.52
C LEU A 399 6.79 -10.82 25.06
N TRP A 400 5.90 -9.85 24.80
CA TRP A 400 4.49 -9.97 25.13
C TRP A 400 3.81 -11.12 24.39
N ASP A 401 3.93 -11.14 23.06
CA ASP A 401 3.26 -12.10 22.18
C ASP A 401 3.75 -13.54 22.44
N THR A 402 5.02 -13.71 22.82
CA THR A 402 5.64 -15.00 23.14
C THR A 402 5.49 -15.41 24.61
N GLY A 403 4.91 -14.56 25.45
CA GLY A 403 4.70 -14.84 26.88
C GLY A 403 5.96 -14.78 27.74
N ALA A 404 7.03 -14.15 27.26
CA ALA A 404 8.30 -13.96 27.97
C ALA A 404 8.20 -12.82 28.99
N TYR A 405 7.27 -12.93 29.94
CA TYR A 405 6.90 -11.84 30.86
C TYR A 405 8.01 -11.43 31.84
N GLN A 406 8.89 -12.36 32.23
CA GLN A 406 10.03 -12.06 33.10
C GLN A 406 11.04 -11.15 32.39
N GLU A 407 11.38 -11.49 31.16
CA GLU A 407 12.27 -10.67 30.32
C GLU A 407 11.64 -9.31 30.00
N LEU A 408 10.33 -9.29 29.79
CA LEU A 408 9.60 -8.04 29.57
C LEU A 408 9.68 -7.12 30.79
N GLU A 409 9.58 -7.66 32.01
CA GLU A 409 9.78 -6.90 33.25
C GLU A 409 11.21 -6.34 33.37
N GLU A 410 12.23 -7.12 32.99
CA GLU A 410 13.62 -6.66 32.93
C GLU A 410 13.79 -5.50 31.95
N VAL A 411 13.21 -5.60 30.75
CA VAL A 411 13.24 -4.51 29.75
C VAL A 411 12.61 -3.25 30.32
N PHE A 412 11.45 -3.35 30.98
CA PHE A 412 10.81 -2.18 31.61
C PHE A 412 11.61 -1.58 32.76
N SER A 413 12.33 -2.39 33.53
CA SER A 413 13.14 -1.91 34.67
C SER A 413 14.26 -0.95 34.26
N GLY A 414 14.69 -1.00 32.99
CA GLY A 414 15.73 -0.14 32.43
C GLY A 414 15.22 1.11 31.70
N ILE A 415 13.91 1.43 31.78
CA ILE A 415 13.31 2.55 31.04
C ILE A 415 12.86 3.65 32.01
N ASP A 416 13.46 4.83 31.87
CA ASP A 416 13.10 6.00 32.70
C ASP A 416 11.82 6.70 32.20
N ASP A 417 11.60 6.75 30.89
CA ASP A 417 10.44 7.39 30.26
C ASP A 417 9.81 6.47 29.21
N LEU A 418 8.55 6.13 29.44
CA LEU A 418 7.79 5.17 28.65
C LEU A 418 6.92 5.88 27.63
N THR A 419 6.98 5.44 26.38
CA THR A 419 6.03 5.88 25.35
C THR A 419 4.60 5.48 25.74
N PRO A 420 3.56 6.15 25.20
CA PRO A 420 2.18 5.77 25.45
C PRO A 420 1.87 4.30 25.14
N LYS A 421 2.50 3.74 24.10
CA LYS A 421 2.40 2.33 23.73
C LYS A 421 3.13 1.40 24.68
N GLU A 422 4.30 1.80 25.18
CA GLU A 422 5.04 1.04 26.20
C GLU A 422 4.29 1.02 27.55
N GLN A 423 3.65 2.13 27.92
CA GLN A 423 2.77 2.19 29.09
C GLN A 423 1.59 1.21 28.98
N LEU A 424 1.02 1.07 27.78
CA LEU A 424 -0.02 0.09 27.52
C LEU A 424 0.48 -1.34 27.78
N TYR A 425 1.63 -1.74 27.24
CA TYR A 425 2.21 -3.06 27.50
C TYR A 425 2.57 -3.28 28.98
N LEU A 426 3.08 -2.26 29.67
CA LEU A 426 3.34 -2.34 31.11
C LEU A 426 2.04 -2.54 31.90
N GLY A 427 0.96 -1.86 31.52
CA GLY A 427 -0.34 -2.03 32.15
C GLY A 427 -0.90 -3.44 31.93
N LYS A 428 -0.72 -4.00 30.73
CA LYS A 428 -1.07 -5.39 30.45
C LYS A 428 -0.21 -6.37 31.28
N LEU A 429 1.10 -6.11 31.41
CA LEU A 429 1.98 -6.93 32.25
C LEU A 429 1.52 -6.92 33.73
N TYR A 430 1.17 -5.75 34.27
CA TYR A 430 0.59 -5.66 35.61
C TYR A 430 -0.72 -6.42 35.75
N PHE A 431 -1.58 -6.41 34.73
CA PHE A 431 -2.80 -7.21 34.72
C PHE A 431 -2.49 -8.71 34.83
N TYR A 432 -1.55 -9.22 34.03
CA TYR A 432 -1.11 -10.62 34.08
C TYR A 432 -0.49 -11.00 35.43
N GLN A 433 0.27 -10.09 36.02
CA GLN A 433 0.86 -10.25 37.35
C GLN A 433 -0.18 -10.10 38.49
N LYS A 434 -1.46 -9.88 38.17
CA LYS A 434 -2.56 -9.64 39.11
C LYS A 434 -2.39 -8.39 39.98
N LYS A 435 -1.55 -7.46 39.54
CA LYS A 435 -1.36 -6.13 40.13
C LYS A 435 -2.48 -5.20 39.61
N TYR A 436 -3.73 -5.55 39.90
CA TYR A 436 -4.91 -5.00 39.23
C TYR A 436 -5.09 -3.50 39.43
N GLU A 437 -4.76 -2.97 40.61
CA GLU A 437 -4.84 -1.54 40.89
C GLU A 437 -3.86 -0.75 40.00
N GLN A 438 -2.63 -1.24 39.86
CA GLN A 438 -1.60 -0.61 39.02
C GLN A 438 -1.95 -0.74 37.54
N ALA A 439 -2.45 -1.91 37.12
CA ALA A 439 -2.96 -2.14 35.78
C ALA A 439 -4.10 -1.17 35.44
N PHE A 440 -5.08 -1.02 36.34
CA PHE A 440 -6.21 -0.13 36.13
C PHE A 440 -5.81 1.32 36.01
N GLU A 441 -4.95 1.82 36.90
CA GLU A 441 -4.45 3.20 36.84
C GLU A 441 -3.71 3.50 35.54
N LEU A 442 -2.90 2.55 35.06
CA LEU A 442 -2.10 2.73 33.85
C LEU A 442 -2.95 2.60 32.58
N LEU A 443 -3.71 1.51 32.44
CA LEU A 443 -4.55 1.26 31.27
C LEU A 443 -5.69 2.28 31.15
N LYS A 444 -6.22 2.82 32.26
CA LYS A 444 -7.25 3.85 32.19
C LYS A 444 -6.74 5.14 31.53
N ARG A 445 -5.46 5.46 31.72
CA ARG A 445 -4.83 6.63 31.07
C ARG A 445 -4.67 6.43 29.57
N THR A 446 -4.60 5.17 29.12
CA THR A 446 -4.46 4.84 27.69
C THR A 446 -5.79 4.83 26.94
N LEU A 447 -6.92 5.03 27.61
CA LEU A 447 -8.26 4.92 27.02
C LEU A 447 -8.50 5.94 25.90
N ASN A 448 -7.86 7.11 25.94
CA ASN A 448 -7.98 8.15 24.91
C ASN A 448 -6.84 8.14 23.90
N LEU A 449 -5.95 7.14 23.96
CA LEU A 449 -4.80 7.06 23.08
C LEU A 449 -5.17 6.35 21.76
N PRO A 450 -4.65 6.82 20.62
CA PRO A 450 -4.74 6.11 19.34
C PRO A 450 -4.16 4.68 19.38
N GLU A 451 -3.20 4.43 20.28
CA GLU A 451 -2.50 3.16 20.40
C GLU A 451 -3.29 2.07 21.14
N ARG A 452 -4.53 2.36 21.60
CA ARG A 452 -5.36 1.37 22.31
C ARG A 452 -5.73 0.21 21.39
N ASP A 453 -5.52 -1.02 21.86
CA ASP A 453 -5.86 -2.23 21.14
C ASP A 453 -7.00 -3.00 21.82
N GLY A 454 -7.61 -3.94 21.09
CA GLY A 454 -8.74 -4.71 21.59
C GLY A 454 -8.42 -5.54 22.84
N GLU A 455 -7.17 -6.00 22.99
CA GLU A 455 -6.72 -6.73 24.17
C GLU A 455 -6.72 -5.84 25.42
N THR A 456 -6.19 -4.64 25.29
CA THR A 456 -6.18 -3.61 26.34
C THR A 456 -7.60 -3.26 26.78
N LEU A 457 -8.49 -3.02 25.81
CA LEU A 457 -9.90 -2.74 26.08
C LEU A 457 -10.59 -3.91 26.79
N GLY A 458 -10.25 -5.15 26.43
CA GLY A 458 -10.70 -6.36 27.12
C GLY A 458 -10.27 -6.40 28.59
N PHE A 459 -8.99 -6.15 28.89
CA PHE A 459 -8.49 -6.10 30.27
C PHE A 459 -9.11 -4.96 31.07
N LEU A 460 -9.26 -3.79 30.48
CA LEU A 460 -9.96 -2.67 31.10
C LEU A 460 -11.40 -3.04 31.44
N ALA A 461 -12.17 -3.60 30.49
CA ALA A 461 -13.54 -4.02 30.74
C ALA A 461 -13.62 -5.00 31.93
N TRP A 462 -12.70 -5.97 32.00
CA TRP A 462 -12.60 -6.87 33.13
C TRP A 462 -12.31 -6.14 34.45
N LEU A 463 -11.36 -5.20 34.46
CA LEU A 463 -11.01 -4.42 35.66
C LEU A 463 -12.16 -3.53 36.14
N TYR A 464 -12.95 -2.96 35.22
CA TYR A 464 -14.15 -2.19 35.57
C TYR A 464 -15.16 -3.06 36.32
N VAL A 465 -15.35 -4.31 35.91
CA VAL A 465 -16.19 -5.28 36.63
C VAL A 465 -15.57 -5.63 37.98
N TYR A 466 -14.28 -5.96 38.01
CA TYR A 466 -13.56 -6.36 39.22
C TYR A 466 -13.62 -5.30 40.34
N PHE A 467 -13.45 -4.02 39.97
CA PHE A 467 -13.52 -2.90 40.92
C PHE A 467 -14.93 -2.33 41.14
N ASN A 468 -15.98 -3.04 40.68
CA ASN A 468 -17.37 -2.64 40.78
C ASN A 468 -17.61 -1.18 40.31
N LYS A 469 -17.03 -0.84 39.15
CA LYS A 469 -17.17 0.45 38.48
C LYS A 469 -18.38 0.43 37.52
N GLU A 470 -18.61 1.55 36.83
CA GLU A 470 -19.73 1.75 35.90
C GLU A 470 -19.82 0.61 34.87
N LYS A 471 -20.93 -0.12 34.90
CA LYS A 471 -21.17 -1.28 34.05
C LYS A 471 -21.32 -0.85 32.58
N GLU A 472 -21.91 0.30 32.35
CA GLU A 472 -22.08 0.90 31.02
C GLU A 472 -20.73 1.10 30.30
N VAL A 473 -19.69 1.50 31.05
CA VAL A 473 -18.34 1.67 30.50
C VAL A 473 -17.74 0.32 30.11
N CYS A 474 -17.91 -0.72 30.94
CA CYS A 474 -17.49 -2.07 30.60
C CYS A 474 -18.13 -2.56 29.29
N ASP A 475 -19.44 -2.40 29.14
CA ASP A 475 -20.17 -2.88 27.96
C ASP A 475 -19.71 -2.17 26.68
N LEU A 476 -19.48 -0.84 26.75
CA LEU A 476 -18.90 -0.07 25.64
C LEU A 476 -17.50 -0.57 25.26
N LEU A 477 -16.64 -0.80 26.25
CA LEU A 477 -15.26 -1.28 26.03
C LEU A 477 -15.24 -2.67 25.39
N LYS A 478 -16.15 -3.57 25.78
CA LYS A 478 -16.28 -4.90 25.18
C LYS A 478 -16.71 -4.84 23.72
N GLU A 479 -17.69 -3.98 23.41
CA GLU A 479 -18.16 -3.80 22.04
C GLU A 479 -17.08 -3.20 21.13
N GLU A 480 -16.29 -2.26 21.64
CA GLU A 480 -15.14 -1.74 20.90
C GLU A 480 -14.03 -2.78 20.75
N ALA A 481 -13.66 -3.49 21.83
CA ALA A 481 -12.68 -4.57 21.79
C ALA A 481 -13.04 -5.63 20.75
N LYS A 482 -14.31 -6.04 20.70
CA LYS A 482 -14.83 -7.05 19.77
C LYS A 482 -14.62 -6.69 18.30
N LYS A 483 -14.63 -5.39 17.97
CA LYS A 483 -14.37 -4.88 16.61
C LYS A 483 -12.88 -4.89 16.26
N LEU A 484 -12.02 -4.73 17.26
CA LEU A 484 -10.57 -4.66 17.08
C LEU A 484 -9.87 -6.02 17.16
N LEU A 485 -10.45 -6.98 17.89
CA LEU A 485 -9.87 -8.32 18.10
C LEU A 485 -10.14 -9.26 16.93
N THR A 486 -9.13 -10.03 16.56
CA THR A 486 -9.27 -11.23 15.74
C THR A 486 -9.94 -12.36 16.53
N GLU A 487 -10.50 -13.35 15.83
CA GLU A 487 -11.11 -14.52 16.47
C GLU A 487 -10.12 -15.31 17.34
N LYS A 488 -8.83 -15.35 16.95
CA LYS A 488 -7.77 -15.97 17.75
C LYS A 488 -7.57 -15.24 19.07
N GLU A 489 -7.52 -13.91 19.05
CA GLU A 489 -7.33 -13.10 20.26
C GLU A 489 -8.57 -13.13 21.16
N LYS A 490 -9.78 -13.09 20.60
CA LYS A 490 -11.02 -13.27 21.38
C LYS A 490 -11.01 -14.60 22.12
N LYS A 491 -10.67 -15.68 21.41
CA LYS A 491 -10.58 -17.02 22.01
C LYS A 491 -9.54 -17.06 23.13
N LYS A 492 -8.34 -16.50 22.92
CA LYS A 492 -7.30 -16.39 23.95
C LYS A 492 -7.81 -15.66 25.20
N LEU A 493 -8.48 -14.52 25.04
CA LEU A 493 -8.98 -13.73 26.16
C LEU A 493 -10.10 -14.41 26.95
N ILE A 494 -10.95 -15.19 26.27
CA ILE A 494 -11.97 -16.01 26.90
C ILE A 494 -11.30 -17.16 27.69
N GLU A 495 -10.38 -17.88 27.06
CA GLU A 495 -9.75 -19.07 27.65
C GLU A 495 -8.82 -18.74 28.82
N GLU A 496 -8.02 -17.67 28.71
CA GLU A 496 -7.01 -17.32 29.72
C GLU A 496 -7.59 -16.44 30.85
N PHE A 497 -8.56 -15.56 30.55
CA PHE A 497 -9.03 -14.54 31.50
C PHE A 497 -10.54 -14.55 31.75
N GLY A 498 -11.31 -15.38 31.04
CA GLY A 498 -12.77 -15.43 31.17
C GLY A 498 -13.47 -14.15 30.67
N ILE A 499 -12.83 -13.40 29.75
CA ILE A 499 -13.39 -12.15 29.23
C ILE A 499 -14.35 -12.47 28.08
N GLU A 500 -15.65 -12.52 28.36
CA GLU A 500 -16.67 -12.73 27.34
C GLU A 500 -17.09 -11.43 26.64
N PHE A 501 -17.21 -11.49 25.30
CA PHE A 501 -17.61 -10.40 24.39
C PHE A 501 -19.04 -10.56 23.83
N ARG A 502 -19.94 -11.13 24.64
CA ARG A 502 -21.33 -11.43 24.23
C ARG A 502 -22.14 -10.18 23.97
#